data_AF-A0A1J5VTG6-F1
#
_entry.id   AF-A0A1J5VTG6-F1
#
_cell.length_a   1.000
_cell.length_b   1.000
_cell.length_c   1.000
_cell.angle_alpha   90.00
_cell.angle_beta   90.00
_cell.angle_gamma   90.00
#
_symmetry.space_group_name_H-M   'P 1'
#
loop_
_entity.id
_entity.type
_entity.pdbx_description
1 polymer ?
#
loop_
_entity_poly.entity_id
_entity_poly.type
_entity_poly.pdbx_seq_one_letter_code
_entity_poly.pdbx_strand_id
1 'polypeptide(L)'
;MSVDMYQLRHLARSLAYLYQELNELKYSRPKPPETRVMKPRPGPQSPGNWLYVACYLDQSAKLREVAFNAFSDIGVKVRDDEAGAVALCCKLAFYAQAVSELDWANDLVDELRDQQRIISQRCRPVGDSKNGNDGEVWLTARTISYKLRRQGYQITPELLRKWAERGKITAKKDAVGQNLYRLSKVIQALG
;
A
#
# COMPACT_ATOMS: atom_id res chain seq x y z
N MET A 1 -12.09 16.74 -18.53
CA MET A 1 -10.84 17.13 -17.82
C MET A 1 -9.74 16.24 -18.37
N SER A 2 -8.69 16.80 -18.96
CA SER A 2 -7.58 16.03 -19.53
C SER A 2 -6.73 15.43 -18.40
N VAL A 3 -6.41 14.15 -18.49
CA VAL A 3 -5.52 13.47 -17.52
C VAL A 3 -4.08 13.98 -17.72
N ASP A 4 -3.36 14.20 -16.63
CA ASP A 4 -1.93 14.51 -16.69
C ASP A 4 -1.13 13.27 -17.09
N MET A 5 -0.54 13.28 -18.29
CA MET A 5 0.33 12.23 -18.81
C MET A 5 1.43 11.82 -17.82
N TYR A 6 2.05 12.77 -17.12
CA TYR A 6 3.16 12.47 -16.21
C TYR A 6 2.68 11.66 -15.01
N GLN A 7 1.49 11.99 -14.49
CA GLN A 7 0.87 11.25 -13.41
C GLN A 7 0.51 9.83 -13.85
N LEU A 8 -0.09 9.67 -15.03
CA LEU A 8 -0.44 8.35 -15.57
C LEU A 8 0.80 7.49 -15.80
N ARG A 9 1.87 8.06 -16.36
CA ARG A 9 3.16 7.36 -16.53
C ARG A 9 3.75 6.92 -15.20
N HIS A 10 3.74 7.79 -14.20
CA HIS A 10 4.28 7.46 -12.87
C HIS A 10 3.45 6.37 -12.20
N LEU A 11 2.13 6.47 -12.28
CA LEU A 11 1.17 5.49 -11.77
C LEU A 11 1.42 4.11 -12.38
N ALA A 12 1.46 4.02 -13.71
CA ALA A 12 1.67 2.77 -14.42
C ALA A 12 3.03 2.11 -14.06
N ARG A 13 4.11 2.90 -13.94
CA ARG A 13 5.40 2.39 -13.47
C ARG A 13 5.34 1.88 -12.03
N SER A 14 4.70 2.63 -11.13
CA SER A 14 4.55 2.22 -9.73
C SER A 14 3.76 0.91 -9.61
N LEU A 15 2.72 0.74 -10.44
CA LEU A 15 1.92 -0.46 -10.49
C LEU A 15 2.72 -1.65 -11.03
N ALA A 16 3.59 -1.44 -12.04
CA ALA A 16 4.50 -2.47 -12.54
C ALA A 16 5.40 -3.04 -11.43
N TYR A 17 5.98 -2.17 -10.59
CA TYR A 17 6.78 -2.60 -9.44
C TYR A 17 5.96 -3.39 -8.42
N LEU A 18 4.73 -2.96 -8.14
CA LEU A 18 3.84 -3.69 -7.23
C LEU A 18 3.46 -5.07 -7.76
N TYR A 19 3.24 -5.22 -9.07
CA TYR A 19 3.01 -6.53 -9.69
C TYR A 19 4.25 -7.43 -9.63
N GLN A 20 5.46 -6.88 -9.73
CA GLN A 20 6.69 -7.63 -9.51
C GLN A 20 6.80 -8.11 -8.05
N GLU A 21 6.60 -7.21 -7.08
CA GLU A 21 6.60 -7.54 -5.65
C GLU A 21 5.54 -8.61 -5.32
N LEU A 22 4.33 -8.47 -5.87
CA LEU A 22 3.27 -9.46 -5.70
C LEU A 22 3.66 -10.82 -6.32
N ASN A 23 4.33 -10.82 -7.48
CA ASN A 23 4.78 -12.04 -8.13
C ASN A 23 5.84 -12.77 -7.32
N GLU A 24 6.81 -12.05 -6.73
CA GLU A 24 7.79 -12.61 -5.80
C GLU A 24 7.11 -13.22 -4.56
N LEU A 25 6.12 -12.51 -4.01
CA LEU A 25 5.38 -12.95 -2.83
C LEU A 25 4.58 -14.24 -3.05
N LYS A 26 4.11 -14.54 -4.27
CA LYS A 26 3.44 -15.83 -4.58
C LYS A 26 4.30 -17.03 -4.23
N TYR A 27 5.59 -16.93 -4.50
CA TYR A 27 6.56 -18.01 -4.29
C TYR A 27 7.19 -17.94 -2.89
N SER A 28 6.98 -16.85 -2.16
CA SER A 28 7.45 -16.72 -0.79
C SER A 28 6.73 -17.72 0.13
N ARG A 29 7.51 -18.40 0.98
CA ARG A 29 6.96 -19.24 2.05
C ARG A 29 6.63 -18.34 3.25
N PRO A 30 5.45 -18.47 3.87
CA PRO A 30 5.16 -17.74 5.10
C PRO A 30 6.22 -18.11 6.15
N LYS A 31 6.73 -17.11 6.89
CA LYS A 31 7.63 -17.38 8.00
C LYS A 31 6.90 -18.28 9.01
N PRO A 32 7.51 -19.39 9.46
CA PRO A 32 6.90 -20.22 10.47
C PRO A 32 6.68 -19.38 11.74
N PRO A 33 5.53 -19.53 12.43
CA PRO A 33 5.28 -18.81 13.67
C PRO A 33 6.33 -19.19 14.72
N GLU A 34 6.79 -18.20 15.52
CA GLU A 34 7.82 -18.38 16.56
C GLU A 34 7.43 -19.45 17.59
N THR A 35 6.14 -19.54 17.89
CA THR A 35 5.57 -20.61 18.71
C THR A 35 4.76 -21.56 17.83
N ARG A 36 5.24 -22.80 17.73
CA ARG A 36 4.60 -23.85 16.96
C ARG A 36 3.38 -24.38 17.72
N VAL A 37 2.21 -23.79 17.47
CA VAL A 37 0.95 -24.13 18.18
C VAL A 37 0.42 -25.52 17.79
N MET A 38 0.81 -26.08 16.64
CA MET A 38 0.32 -27.40 16.19
C MET A 38 1.31 -28.14 15.26
N LYS A 39 1.28 -29.49 15.28
CA LYS A 39 1.93 -30.33 14.27
C LYS A 39 1.17 -30.19 12.93
N PRO A 40 1.85 -29.94 11.80
CA PRO A 40 1.20 -29.88 10.50
C PRO A 40 0.56 -31.24 10.17
N ARG A 41 -0.69 -31.21 9.71
CA ARG A 41 -1.39 -32.42 9.27
C ARG A 41 -0.71 -32.94 7.99
N PRO A 42 -0.49 -34.26 7.87
CA PRO A 42 0.02 -34.84 6.62
C PRO A 42 -1.01 -34.59 5.51
N GLY A 43 -0.58 -34.01 4.40
CA GLY A 43 -1.44 -33.76 3.24
C GLY A 43 -0.74 -32.86 2.21
N PRO A 44 -1.23 -32.86 0.95
CA PRO A 44 -0.72 -31.97 -0.08
C PRO A 44 -0.93 -30.52 0.35
N GLN A 45 0.15 -29.76 0.48
CA GLN A 45 0.08 -28.32 0.69
C GLN A 45 0.06 -27.62 -0.68
N SER A 46 -0.85 -26.67 -0.84
CA SER A 46 -0.92 -25.85 -2.05
C SER A 46 0.45 -25.20 -2.31
N PRO A 47 1.00 -25.29 -3.53
CA PRO A 47 2.26 -24.67 -3.85
C PRO A 47 2.10 -23.15 -3.84
N GLY A 48 2.78 -22.48 -2.91
CA GLY A 48 2.80 -21.03 -2.80
C GLY A 48 1.70 -20.44 -1.90
N ASN A 49 1.77 -19.13 -1.72
CA ASN A 49 0.81 -18.41 -0.89
C ASN A 49 -0.43 -18.05 -1.71
N TRP A 50 -1.48 -18.87 -1.56
CA TRP A 50 -2.76 -18.74 -2.26
C TRP A 50 -3.33 -17.31 -2.28
N LEU A 51 -3.19 -16.57 -1.18
CA LEU A 51 -3.70 -15.20 -1.08
C LEU A 51 -3.10 -14.27 -2.14
N TYR A 52 -1.79 -14.36 -2.36
CA TYR A 52 -1.11 -13.55 -3.38
C TYR A 52 -1.37 -14.05 -4.80
N VAL A 53 -1.54 -15.37 -4.97
CA VAL A 53 -1.92 -15.96 -6.26
C VAL A 53 -3.30 -15.48 -6.70
N ALA A 54 -4.30 -15.60 -5.82
CA ALA A 54 -5.67 -15.13 -6.09
C ALA A 54 -5.71 -13.63 -6.38
N CYS A 55 -5.06 -12.81 -5.54
CA CYS A 55 -4.96 -11.37 -5.77
C CYS A 55 -4.35 -11.05 -7.14
N TYR A 56 -3.26 -11.71 -7.52
CA TYR A 56 -2.64 -11.47 -8.81
C TYR A 56 -3.56 -11.84 -9.97
N LEU A 57 -4.23 -12.99 -9.91
CA LEU A 57 -5.14 -13.43 -10.98
C LEU A 57 -6.27 -12.41 -11.17
N ASP A 58 -6.93 -12.00 -10.08
CA ASP A 58 -8.05 -11.04 -10.13
C ASP A 58 -7.61 -9.69 -10.70
N GLN A 59 -6.51 -9.11 -10.18
CA GLN A 59 -6.07 -7.79 -10.61
C GLN A 59 -5.48 -7.82 -12.03
N SER A 60 -4.77 -8.89 -12.40
CA SER A 60 -4.20 -9.03 -13.75
C SER A 60 -5.27 -9.18 -14.83
N ALA A 61 -6.40 -9.83 -14.53
CA ALA A 61 -7.52 -9.93 -15.46
C ALA A 61 -8.15 -8.57 -15.75
N LYS A 62 -8.42 -7.78 -14.70
CA LYS A 62 -8.95 -6.41 -14.81
C LYS A 62 -8.00 -5.48 -15.55
N LEU A 63 -6.70 -5.52 -15.19
CA LEU A 63 -5.68 -4.73 -15.87
C LEU A 63 -5.65 -5.06 -17.36
N ARG A 64 -5.72 -6.34 -17.71
CA ARG A 64 -5.69 -6.79 -19.10
C ARG A 64 -6.87 -6.24 -19.90
N GLU A 65 -8.08 -6.31 -19.35
CA GLU A 65 -9.27 -5.76 -19.98
C GLU A 65 -9.12 -4.26 -20.26
N VAL A 66 -8.80 -3.47 -19.23
CA VAL A 66 -8.68 -2.02 -19.34
C VAL A 66 -7.51 -1.60 -20.22
N ALA A 67 -6.36 -2.29 -20.13
CA ALA A 67 -5.22 -2.01 -20.98
C ALA A 67 -5.49 -2.35 -22.45
N PHE A 68 -6.13 -3.47 -22.75
CA PHE A 68 -6.48 -3.82 -24.14
C PHE A 68 -7.48 -2.84 -24.73
N ASN A 69 -8.49 -2.41 -23.98
CA ASN A 69 -9.42 -1.38 -24.44
C ASN A 69 -8.67 -0.09 -24.78
N ALA A 70 -7.78 0.38 -23.89
CA ALA A 70 -6.96 1.57 -24.14
C ALA A 70 -6.08 1.43 -25.38
N PHE A 71 -5.40 0.28 -25.53
CA PHE A 71 -4.53 0.04 -26.67
C PHE A 71 -5.30 -0.13 -27.97
N SER A 72 -6.49 -0.74 -27.93
CA SER A 72 -7.39 -0.85 -29.09
C SER A 72 -7.81 0.52 -29.58
N ASP A 73 -8.19 1.43 -28.68
CA ASP A 73 -8.62 2.78 -29.02
C ASP A 73 -7.48 3.63 -29.60
N ILE A 74 -6.25 3.41 -29.14
CA ILE A 74 -5.04 4.08 -29.67
C ILE A 74 -4.52 3.39 -30.95
N GLY A 75 -5.05 2.23 -31.33
CA GLY A 75 -4.61 1.44 -32.48
C GLY A 75 -3.28 0.68 -32.26
N VAL A 76 -2.88 0.46 -31.01
CA VAL A 76 -1.69 -0.31 -30.64
C VAL A 76 -2.03 -1.79 -30.55
N LYS A 77 -1.35 -2.62 -31.34
CA LYS A 77 -1.45 -4.08 -31.23
C LYS A 77 -0.60 -4.58 -30.07
N VAL A 78 -1.21 -5.41 -29.23
CA VAL A 78 -0.52 -6.11 -28.15
C VAL A 78 -0.42 -7.58 -28.52
N ARG A 79 0.79 -8.14 -28.42
CA ARG A 79 1.03 -9.55 -28.70
C ARG A 79 0.74 -10.40 -27.47
N ASP A 80 0.46 -11.69 -27.66
CA ASP A 80 0.13 -12.60 -26.55
C ASP A 80 1.28 -12.74 -25.53
N ASP A 81 2.53 -12.69 -25.99
CA ASP A 81 3.74 -12.71 -25.15
C ASP A 81 3.90 -11.43 -24.31
N GLU A 82 3.20 -10.36 -24.65
CA GLU A 82 3.23 -9.07 -23.97
C GLU A 82 1.99 -8.83 -23.08
N ALA A 83 1.10 -9.82 -22.95
CA ALA A 83 -0.15 -9.73 -22.17
C ALA A 83 0.03 -9.96 -20.65
N GLY A 84 1.27 -9.97 -20.18
CA GLY A 84 1.60 -10.06 -18.76
C GLY A 84 1.41 -8.71 -18.05
N ALA A 85 0.95 -8.73 -16.79
CA ALA A 85 0.60 -7.51 -16.04
C ALA A 85 1.73 -6.46 -16.00
N VAL A 86 2.97 -6.89 -15.77
CA VAL A 86 4.13 -5.99 -15.75
C VAL A 86 4.40 -5.37 -17.13
N ALA A 87 4.32 -6.17 -18.20
CA ALA A 87 4.53 -5.72 -19.57
C ALA A 87 3.46 -4.72 -20.01
N LEU A 88 2.19 -4.99 -19.66
CA LEU A 88 1.06 -4.08 -19.90
C LEU A 88 1.25 -2.74 -19.19
N CYS A 89 1.64 -2.75 -17.90
CA CYS A 89 1.95 -1.51 -17.16
C CYS A 89 3.09 -0.72 -17.81
N CYS A 90 4.16 -1.39 -18.25
CA CYS A 90 5.26 -0.74 -18.96
C CYS A 90 4.81 -0.11 -20.29
N LYS A 91 3.95 -0.80 -21.06
CA LYS A 91 3.37 -0.26 -22.30
C LYS A 91 2.45 0.93 -22.03
N LEU A 92 1.61 0.87 -21.00
CA LEU A 92 0.78 2.01 -20.58
C LEU A 92 1.64 3.22 -20.22
N ALA A 93 2.76 3.01 -19.53
CA ALA A 93 3.70 4.09 -19.22
C ALA A 93 4.40 4.67 -20.46
N PHE A 94 4.64 3.84 -21.48
CA PHE A 94 5.22 4.26 -22.76
C PHE A 94 4.23 5.10 -23.58
N TYR A 95 3.01 4.60 -23.76
CA TYR A 95 1.93 5.27 -24.49
C TYR A 95 1.12 6.27 -23.64
N ALA A 96 1.67 6.70 -22.51
CA ALA A 96 0.94 7.52 -21.53
C ALA A 96 0.33 8.79 -22.14
N GLN A 97 0.98 9.37 -23.16
CA GLN A 97 0.47 10.54 -23.86
C GLN A 97 -0.84 10.24 -24.59
N ALA A 98 -0.81 9.25 -25.49
CA ALA A 98 -1.99 8.85 -26.25
C ALA A 98 -3.12 8.31 -25.34
N VAL A 99 -2.76 7.60 -24.27
CA VAL A 99 -3.75 7.14 -23.26
C VAL A 99 -4.39 8.32 -22.53
N SER A 100 -3.63 9.38 -22.23
CA SER A 100 -4.17 10.56 -21.54
C SER A 100 -5.13 11.41 -22.38
N GLU A 101 -5.11 11.23 -23.69
CA GLU A 101 -5.98 11.91 -24.66
C GLU A 101 -7.33 11.18 -24.86
N LEU A 102 -7.50 9.97 -24.33
CA LEU A 102 -8.76 9.23 -24.40
C LEU A 102 -9.86 9.92 -23.58
N ASP A 103 -11.10 9.91 -24.09
CA ASP A 103 -12.25 10.52 -23.41
C ASP A 103 -12.53 9.91 -22.02
N TRP A 104 -12.24 8.62 -21.89
CA TRP A 104 -12.40 7.82 -20.67
C TRP A 104 -11.09 7.63 -19.88
N ALA A 105 -10.04 8.39 -20.20
CA ALA A 105 -8.73 8.27 -19.53
C ALA A 105 -8.81 8.42 -18.00
N ASN A 106 -9.78 9.20 -17.49
CA ASN A 106 -9.99 9.34 -16.05
C ASN A 106 -10.43 8.02 -15.39
N ASP A 107 -11.33 7.28 -16.03
CA ASP A 107 -11.81 5.98 -15.53
C ASP A 107 -10.66 4.96 -15.51
N LEU A 108 -9.78 5.00 -16.51
CA LEU A 108 -8.56 4.19 -16.54
C LEU A 108 -7.62 4.53 -15.37
N VAL A 109 -7.40 5.82 -15.10
CA VAL A 109 -6.56 6.25 -13.97
C VAL A 109 -7.14 5.79 -12.64
N ASP A 110 -8.45 5.89 -12.46
CA ASP A 110 -9.12 5.50 -11.23
C ASP A 110 -9.05 3.99 -11.00
N GLU A 111 -9.26 3.17 -12.04
CA GLU A 111 -9.04 1.72 -11.95
C GLU A 111 -7.57 1.39 -11.60
N LEU A 112 -6.59 2.03 -12.26
CA LEU A 112 -5.17 1.79 -11.95
C LEU A 112 -4.81 2.20 -10.51
N ARG A 113 -5.40 3.28 -9.99
CA ARG A 113 -5.25 3.69 -8.58
C ARG A 113 -5.86 2.69 -7.62
N ASP A 114 -7.04 2.16 -7.95
CA ASP A 114 -7.69 1.14 -7.13
C ASP A 114 -6.89 -0.16 -7.09
N GLN A 115 -6.36 -0.60 -8.23
CA GLN A 115 -5.44 -1.74 -8.27
C GLN A 115 -4.17 -1.46 -7.46
N GLN A 116 -3.58 -0.27 -7.58
CA GLN A 116 -2.42 0.12 -6.77
C GLN A 116 -2.74 0.04 -5.27
N ARG A 117 -3.91 0.52 -4.85
CA ARG A 117 -4.37 0.48 -3.46
C ARG A 117 -4.54 -0.96 -2.96
N ILE A 118 -5.20 -1.81 -3.74
CA ILE A 118 -5.44 -3.21 -3.39
C ILE A 118 -4.12 -3.97 -3.27
N ILE A 119 -3.25 -3.87 -4.28
CA ILE A 119 -1.99 -4.61 -4.32
C ILE A 119 -1.04 -4.11 -3.22
N SER A 120 -0.92 -2.79 -3.04
CA SER A 120 -0.04 -2.22 -1.99
C SER A 120 -0.47 -2.65 -0.58
N GLN A 121 -1.77 -2.67 -0.28
CA GLN A 121 -2.28 -3.16 1.00
C GLN A 121 -1.98 -4.64 1.24
N ARG A 122 -1.90 -5.45 0.18
CA ARG A 122 -1.60 -6.88 0.25
C ARG A 122 -0.10 -7.14 0.39
N CYS A 123 0.73 -6.44 -0.38
CA CYS A 123 2.20 -6.57 -0.29
C CYS A 123 2.74 -5.99 1.02
N ARG A 124 2.13 -4.90 1.50
CA ARG A 124 2.55 -4.17 2.71
C ARG A 124 1.35 -4.00 3.65
N PRO A 125 0.91 -5.08 4.32
CA PRO A 125 -0.12 -4.95 5.33
C PRO A 125 0.35 -3.97 6.40
N VAL A 126 -0.58 -3.17 6.95
CA VAL A 126 -0.37 -2.00 7.85
C VAL A 126 0.43 -2.31 9.14
N GLY A 127 0.93 -3.54 9.33
CA GLY A 127 1.85 -3.94 10.40
C GLY A 127 3.29 -4.26 9.97
N ASP A 128 3.61 -4.30 8.68
CA ASP A 128 4.92 -4.73 8.16
C ASP A 128 5.78 -3.54 7.70
N SER A 129 5.67 -2.43 8.43
CA SER A 129 6.70 -1.39 8.49
C SER A 129 7.96 -1.97 9.14
N LYS A 130 8.63 -2.92 8.45
CA LYS A 130 10.01 -3.34 8.73
C LYS A 130 11.04 -2.26 8.39
N ASN A 131 10.64 -0.99 8.46
CA ASN A 131 11.52 0.13 8.70
C ASN A 131 11.18 0.66 10.09
N GLY A 132 11.83 0.07 11.10
CA GLY A 132 11.98 0.76 12.37
C GLY A 132 12.62 2.12 12.08
N ASN A 133 11.90 3.18 12.46
CA ASN A 133 12.27 4.61 12.58
C ASN A 133 11.54 5.68 11.74
N ASP A 134 11.07 5.46 10.51
CA ASP A 134 10.74 6.63 9.64
C ASP A 134 9.29 6.76 9.13
N GLY A 135 8.34 6.02 9.70
CA GLY A 135 6.92 6.08 9.27
C GLY A 135 5.92 6.55 10.31
N GLU A 136 6.36 6.93 11.51
CA GLU A 136 5.40 7.25 12.56
C GLU A 136 4.81 8.64 12.38
N VAL A 137 3.52 8.68 12.07
CA VAL A 137 2.74 9.91 11.96
C VAL A 137 2.75 10.63 13.31
N TRP A 138 3.23 11.87 13.29
CA TRP A 138 3.15 12.78 14.43
C TRP A 138 1.69 13.21 14.61
N LEU A 139 1.11 12.88 15.77
CA LEU A 139 -0.30 13.11 16.05
C LEU A 139 -0.46 14.15 17.16
N THR A 140 -1.56 14.90 17.13
CA THR A 140 -1.90 15.82 18.22
C THR A 140 -2.28 15.06 19.48
N ALA A 141 -2.11 15.70 20.64
CA ALA A 141 -2.48 15.12 21.94
C ALA A 141 -3.94 14.63 21.96
N ARG A 142 -4.86 15.36 21.32
CA ARG A 142 -6.29 15.00 21.26
C ARG A 142 -6.52 13.68 20.51
N THR A 143 -5.86 13.50 19.37
CA THR A 143 -5.97 12.28 18.56
C THR A 143 -5.36 11.08 19.29
N ILE A 144 -4.25 11.27 19.99
CA ILE A 144 -3.59 10.23 20.79
C ILE A 144 -4.49 9.81 21.95
N SER A 145 -5.00 10.76 22.73
CA SER A 145 -5.95 10.49 23.83
C SER A 145 -7.18 9.75 23.34
N TYR A 146 -7.74 10.12 22.18
CA TYR A 146 -8.88 9.41 21.59
C TYR A 146 -8.56 7.95 21.26
N LYS A 147 -7.40 7.69 20.62
CA LYS A 147 -6.97 6.33 20.27
C LYS A 147 -6.70 5.48 21.51
N LEU A 148 -6.02 6.03 22.51
CA LEU A 148 -5.68 5.34 23.76
C LEU A 148 -6.94 5.03 24.59
N ARG A 149 -7.95 5.92 24.56
CA ARG A 149 -9.24 5.68 25.20
C ARG A 149 -9.98 4.49 24.60
N ARG A 150 -9.90 4.27 23.28
CA ARG A 150 -10.45 3.07 22.63
C ARG A 150 -9.73 1.78 23.02
N GLN A 151 -8.49 1.88 23.49
CA GLN A 151 -7.69 0.77 24.01
C GLN A 151 -7.82 0.59 25.53
N GLY A 152 -8.71 1.35 26.18
CA GLY A 152 -8.96 1.27 27.62
C GLY A 152 -8.10 2.18 28.50
N TYR A 153 -7.17 2.95 27.93
CA TYR A 153 -6.32 3.88 28.67
C TYR A 153 -6.96 5.26 28.80
N GLN A 154 -7.08 5.76 30.03
CA GLN A 154 -7.63 7.10 30.30
C GLN A 154 -6.52 8.15 30.39
N ILE A 155 -5.98 8.58 29.23
CA ILE A 155 -4.89 9.56 29.17
C ILE A 155 -5.42 10.90 28.68
N THR A 156 -5.22 11.94 29.49
CA THR A 156 -5.58 13.32 29.15
C THR A 156 -4.47 14.01 28.34
N PRO A 157 -4.81 14.98 27.47
CA PRO A 157 -3.82 15.77 26.74
C PRO A 157 -2.81 16.50 27.63
N GLU A 158 -3.21 16.90 28.84
CA GLU A 158 -2.32 17.56 29.80
C GLU A 158 -1.24 16.63 30.34
N LEU A 159 -1.56 15.35 30.53
CA LEU A 159 -0.60 14.34 30.95
C LEU A 159 0.49 14.15 29.89
N LEU A 160 0.11 14.14 28.60
CA LEU A 160 1.06 14.08 27.48
C LEU A 160 1.98 15.30 27.44
N ARG A 161 1.47 16.51 27.71
CA ARG A 161 2.30 17.73 27.81
C ARG A 161 3.32 17.61 28.94
N LYS A 162 2.88 17.20 30.14
CA LYS A 162 3.77 16.99 31.29
C LYS A 162 4.82 15.90 31.03
N TRP A 163 4.49 14.86 30.28
CA TRP A 163 5.45 13.82 29.91
C TRP A 163 6.52 14.32 28.93
N ALA A 164 6.16 15.20 28.01
CA ALA A 164 7.14 15.84 27.13
C ALA A 164 8.02 16.84 27.87
N GLU A 165 7.46 17.65 28.78
CA GLU A 165 8.22 18.56 29.65
C GLU A 165 9.24 17.80 30.52
N ARG A 166 8.87 16.60 30.99
CA ARG A 166 9.74 15.72 31.79
C ARG A 166 10.69 14.86 30.96
N GLY A 167 10.73 15.04 29.64
CA GLY A 167 11.60 14.30 28.72
C GLY A 167 11.25 12.81 28.55
N LYS A 168 10.08 12.35 29.03
CA LYS A 168 9.65 10.95 28.90
C LYS A 168 9.17 10.60 27.49
N ILE A 169 8.66 11.59 26.76
CA ILE A 169 8.22 11.45 25.36
C ILE A 169 8.73 12.62 24.52
N THR A 170 8.95 12.40 23.23
CA THR A 170 9.39 13.44 22.31
C THR A 170 8.20 14.24 21.77
N ALA A 171 8.32 15.58 21.76
CA ALA A 171 7.35 16.49 21.15
C ALA A 171 7.97 17.26 19.99
N LYS A 172 7.22 17.45 18.92
CA LYS A 172 7.57 18.30 17.78
C LYS A 172 6.52 19.39 17.61
N LYS A 173 6.93 20.62 17.33
CA LYS A 173 5.99 21.71 17.00
C LYS A 173 5.60 21.64 15.52
N ASP A 174 4.30 21.80 15.26
CA ASP A 174 3.75 22.00 13.92
C ASP A 174 3.93 23.44 13.44
N ALA A 175 3.65 23.72 12.17
CA ALA A 175 3.68 25.07 11.58
C ALA A 175 2.77 26.08 12.32
N VAL A 176 1.72 25.59 12.98
CA VAL A 176 0.77 26.37 13.80
C VAL A 176 1.21 26.47 15.28
N GLY A 177 2.38 25.93 15.63
CA GLY A 177 2.93 25.96 16.99
C GLY A 177 2.34 24.93 17.97
N GLN A 178 1.51 24.00 17.49
CA GLN A 178 0.95 22.92 18.32
C GLN A 178 1.95 21.78 18.51
N ASN A 179 1.94 21.16 19.70
CA ASN A 179 2.78 20.00 19.99
C ASN A 179 2.17 18.71 19.42
N LEU A 180 2.95 18.02 18.61
CA LEU A 180 2.68 16.70 18.07
C LEU A 180 3.57 15.68 18.78
N TYR A 181 3.06 14.46 18.91
CA TYR A 181 3.73 13.37 19.62
C TYR A 181 3.66 12.08 18.80
N ARG A 182 4.54 11.14 19.13
CA ARG A 182 4.57 9.80 18.56
C ARG A 182 3.77 8.84 19.44
N LEU A 183 2.84 8.09 18.85
CA LEU A 183 1.96 7.17 19.58
C LEU A 183 2.75 6.04 20.26
N SER A 184 3.75 5.49 19.57
CA SER A 184 4.65 4.44 20.03
C SER A 184 5.41 4.85 21.29
N LYS A 185 5.90 6.09 21.34
CA LYS A 185 6.61 6.65 22.50
C LYS A 185 5.69 6.85 23.69
N VAL A 186 4.43 7.22 23.44
CA VAL A 186 3.41 7.32 24.49
C VAL A 186 3.05 5.93 25.03
N ILE A 187 2.89 4.93 24.16
CA ILE A 187 2.65 3.54 24.57
C ILE A 187 3.85 2.98 25.35
N GLN A 188 5.08 3.27 24.90
CA GLN A 188 6.31 2.87 25.59
C GLN A 188 6.41 3.49 26.99
N ALA A 189 5.88 4.70 27.20
CA ALA A 189 5.88 5.35 28.51
C ALA A 189 4.76 4.84 29.45
N LEU A 190 3.82 4.03 28.94
CA LEU A 190 2.74 3.41 29.72
C LEU A 190 3.09 2.00 30.24
N GLY A 191 4.08 1.34 29.62
CA GLY A 191 4.66 0.07 30.09
C GLY A 191 5.93 0.31 30.89
#